data_AF-A0A4Y8YAA0-F1
#
_entry.id   AF-A0A4Y8YAA0-F1
#
_cell.length_a   1.000
_cell.length_b   1.000
_cell.length_c   1.000
_cell.angle_alpha   90.00
_cell.angle_beta   90.00
_cell.angle_gamma   90.00
#
_symmetry.space_group_name_H-M   'P 1'
#
loop_
_entity.id
_entity.type
_entity.pdbx_description
1 polymer ?
#
loop_
_entity_poly.entity_id
_entity_poly.type
_entity_poly.pdbx_seq_one_letter_code
_entity_poly.pdbx_strand_id
1 'polypeptide(L)'
;MDIPWSQIATFSTAGLSAVAAIGAWRAAHRSAGTAHTIAAIERARRLEERRPQIECSLHEPWTDGQAILKVDLIGPDSLGQLDALSVRVDNDDAEHILLTPGGGVTQADYDAHIWGPFRFSPGINDSDAEGRNTAEFPMTVGRGRPFAMERTRPGHWMTGKTYDDWQNDYRNEPVRLVITCRLGEDAWVLSRRIPNPPQ
;
A
#
# COMPACT_ATOMS: atom_id res chain seq x y z
N MET A 1 68.30 0.09 55.24
CA MET A 1 67.58 1.27 54.72
C MET A 1 66.78 0.79 53.54
N ASP A 2 65.54 0.36 53.78
CA ASP A 2 64.65 -0.17 52.75
C ASP A 2 63.72 0.95 52.27
N ILE A 3 63.80 1.26 50.98
CA ILE A 3 62.86 2.17 50.32
C ILE A 3 61.65 1.31 49.92
N PRO A 4 60.42 1.62 50.38
CA PRO A 4 59.25 0.82 50.04
C PRO A 4 58.83 1.11 48.60
N TRP A 5 59.03 0.12 47.73
CA TRP A 5 58.62 0.11 46.32
C TRP A 5 57.10 0.01 46.10
N SER A 6 56.27 0.17 47.14
CA SER A 6 54.83 -0.10 47.08
C SER A 6 53.94 1.08 46.68
N GLN A 7 54.48 2.26 46.35
CA GLN A 7 53.66 3.44 46.02
C GLN A 7 53.64 3.85 44.53
N ILE A 8 54.31 3.14 43.63
CA ILE A 8 54.35 3.51 42.20
C ILE A 8 53.32 2.71 41.35
N ALA A 9 52.76 1.61 41.88
CA ALA A 9 51.88 0.75 41.10
C ALA A 9 50.43 1.26 40.97
N THR A 10 49.98 2.21 41.79
CA THR A 10 48.54 2.53 41.90
C THR A 10 48.08 3.69 40.99
N PHE A 11 49.00 4.52 40.49
CA PHE A 11 48.64 5.61 39.57
C PHE A 11 48.55 5.17 38.10
N SER A 12 49.21 4.07 37.73
CA SER A 12 49.17 3.51 36.37
C SER A 12 47.81 2.88 36.05
N THR A 13 47.12 2.32 37.05
CA THR A 13 45.86 1.58 36.87
C THR A 13 44.66 2.50 36.59
N ALA A 14 44.65 3.71 37.14
CA ALA A 14 43.57 4.69 36.95
C ALA A 14 43.66 5.43 35.60
N GLY A 15 44.88 5.71 35.11
CA GLY A 15 45.07 6.31 33.79
C GLY A 15 44.73 5.35 32.64
N LEU A 16 45.08 4.07 32.79
CA LEU A 16 44.74 3.03 31.81
C LEU A 16 43.24 2.74 31.75
N SER A 17 42.53 2.79 32.88
CA SER A 17 41.09 2.55 32.92
C SER A 17 40.28 3.71 32.31
N ALA A 18 40.71 4.96 32.44
CA ALA A 18 40.08 6.10 31.79
C ALA A 18 40.22 6.07 30.26
N VAL A 19 41.40 5.72 29.75
CA VAL A 19 41.64 5.55 28.30
C VAL A 19 40.83 4.36 27.76
N ALA A 20 40.78 3.26 28.51
CA ALA A 20 39.95 2.10 28.16
C ALA A 20 38.45 2.46 28.14
N ALA A 21 37.96 3.26 29.09
CA ALA A 21 36.56 3.69 29.15
C ALA A 21 36.20 4.62 27.98
N ILE A 22 37.06 5.59 27.63
CA ILE A 22 36.86 6.47 26.46
C ILE A 22 36.92 5.65 25.16
N GLY A 23 37.84 4.69 25.07
CA GLY A 23 37.95 3.76 23.96
C GLY A 23 36.69 2.90 23.80
N ALA A 24 36.19 2.35 24.90
CA ALA A 24 34.95 1.57 24.96
C ALA A 24 33.73 2.41 24.60
N TRP A 25 33.63 3.66 25.07
CA TRP A 25 32.53 4.57 24.73
C TRP A 25 32.52 4.94 23.24
N ARG A 26 33.68 5.27 22.66
CA ARG A 26 33.81 5.56 21.23
C ARG A 26 33.59 4.32 20.36
N ALA A 27 34.01 3.15 20.81
CA ALA A 27 33.72 1.89 20.14
C ALA A 27 32.23 1.57 20.21
N ALA A 28 31.60 1.70 21.38
CA ALA A 28 30.17 1.50 21.58
C ALA A 28 29.33 2.46 20.73
N HIS A 29 29.71 3.74 20.62
CA HIS A 29 29.03 4.70 19.75
C HIS A 29 29.17 4.35 18.26
N ARG A 30 30.37 3.96 17.82
CA ARG A 30 30.58 3.51 16.43
C ARG A 30 29.83 2.22 16.14
N SER A 31 29.85 1.27 17.07
CA SER A 31 29.08 0.03 16.98
C SER A 31 27.57 0.28 16.98
N ALA A 32 27.06 1.28 17.73
CA ALA A 32 25.65 1.65 17.72
C ALA A 32 25.23 2.24 16.36
N GLY A 33 26.07 3.09 15.74
CA GLY A 33 25.82 3.61 14.38
C GLY A 33 25.83 2.50 13.32
N THR A 34 26.77 1.55 13.42
CA THR A 34 26.81 0.37 12.53
C THR A 34 25.61 -0.55 12.76
N ALA A 35 25.24 -0.82 14.01
CA ALA A 35 24.09 -1.65 14.36
C ALA A 35 22.78 -1.06 13.84
N HIS A 36 22.60 0.26 13.92
CA HIS A 36 21.44 0.94 13.35
C HIS A 36 21.39 0.78 11.81
N THR A 37 22.52 0.93 11.13
CA THR A 37 22.60 0.76 9.67
C THR A 37 22.29 -0.67 9.26
N ILE A 38 22.85 -1.66 9.95
CA ILE A 38 22.57 -3.08 9.71
C ILE A 38 21.10 -3.39 9.98
N ALA A 39 20.53 -2.88 11.07
CA ALA A 39 19.12 -3.08 11.40
C ALA A 39 18.18 -2.45 10.36
N ALA A 40 18.54 -1.30 9.79
CA ALA A 40 17.80 -0.67 8.71
C ALA A 40 17.86 -1.50 7.41
N ILE A 41 19.04 -2.03 7.05
CA ILE A 41 19.22 -2.91 5.89
C ILE A 41 18.41 -4.20 6.05
N GLU A 42 18.48 -4.83 7.23
CA GLU A 42 17.75 -6.07 7.51
C GLU A 42 16.23 -5.84 7.46
N ARG A 43 15.76 -4.69 7.94
CA ARG A 43 14.34 -4.31 7.82
C ARG A 43 13.94 -4.15 6.36
N ALA A 44 14.74 -3.45 5.56
CA ALA A 44 14.46 -3.27 4.12
C ALA A 44 14.44 -4.62 3.38
N ARG A 45 15.42 -5.50 3.66
CA ARG A 45 15.47 -6.85 3.09
C ARG A 45 14.23 -7.65 3.45
N ARG A 46 13.81 -7.62 4.72
CA ARG A 46 12.60 -8.29 5.20
C ARG A 46 11.34 -7.76 4.50
N LEU A 47 11.23 -6.44 4.32
CA LEU A 47 10.12 -5.79 3.61
C LEU A 47 10.02 -6.25 2.16
N GLU A 48 11.16 -6.43 1.49
CA GLU A 48 11.22 -6.96 0.12
C GLU A 48 10.87 -8.46 0.07
N GLU A 49 11.46 -9.26 0.96
CA GLU A 49 11.21 -10.71 1.05
C GLU A 49 9.75 -11.06 1.38
N ARG A 50 9.06 -10.18 2.11
CA ARG A 50 7.64 -10.34 2.48
C ARG A 50 6.70 -9.51 1.62
N ARG A 51 7.17 -8.93 0.52
CA ARG A 51 6.33 -8.10 -0.34
C ARG A 51 5.12 -8.91 -0.85
N PRO A 52 3.87 -8.49 -0.56
CA PRO A 52 2.70 -9.26 -0.93
C PRO A 52 2.57 -9.45 -2.44
N GLN A 53 2.29 -10.67 -2.85
CA GLN A 53 1.97 -11.05 -4.21
C GLN A 53 0.45 -11.17 -4.29
N ILE A 54 -0.17 -10.13 -4.86
CA ILE A 54 -1.63 -10.05 -5.05
C ILE A 54 -1.94 -10.27 -6.52
N GLU A 55 -2.83 -11.20 -6.80
CA GLU A 55 -3.46 -11.42 -8.10
C GLU A 55 -4.89 -10.85 -8.07
N CYS A 56 -5.29 -10.20 -9.16
CA CYS A 56 -6.60 -9.62 -9.32
C CYS A 56 -7.18 -10.02 -10.67
N SER A 57 -8.43 -10.47 -10.68
CA SER A 57 -9.13 -10.87 -11.89
C SER A 57 -10.60 -10.48 -11.83
N LEU A 58 -11.14 -10.07 -12.97
CA LEU A 58 -12.55 -9.76 -13.15
C LEU A 58 -13.25 -10.98 -13.76
N HIS A 59 -14.35 -11.38 -13.14
CA HIS A 59 -15.16 -12.53 -13.54
C HIS A 59 -16.62 -12.13 -13.75
N GLU A 60 -17.32 -13.00 -14.48
CA GLU A 60 -18.77 -12.98 -14.66
C GLU A 60 -19.54 -12.89 -13.33
N PRO A 61 -20.78 -12.36 -13.33
CA PRO A 61 -21.68 -12.27 -14.49
C PRO A 61 -21.63 -10.93 -15.24
N TRP A 62 -21.47 -10.97 -16.57
CA TRP A 62 -21.46 -9.79 -17.46
C TRP A 62 -22.86 -9.24 -17.79
N THR A 63 -23.91 -9.74 -17.12
CA THR A 63 -25.28 -9.25 -17.32
C THR A 63 -25.42 -7.87 -16.66
N ASP A 64 -26.02 -6.91 -17.37
CA ASP A 64 -26.31 -5.54 -16.90
C ASP A 64 -25.10 -4.74 -16.40
N GLY A 65 -23.89 -5.07 -16.87
CA GLY A 65 -22.67 -4.35 -16.50
C GLY A 65 -22.18 -4.66 -15.08
N GLN A 66 -22.60 -5.78 -14.50
CA GLN A 66 -22.05 -6.28 -13.24
C GLN A 66 -20.78 -7.09 -13.48
N ALA A 67 -20.00 -7.30 -12.41
CA ALA A 67 -18.83 -8.17 -12.41
C ALA A 67 -18.45 -8.58 -10.99
N ILE A 68 -17.60 -9.60 -10.86
CA ILE A 68 -16.96 -9.97 -9.61
C ILE A 68 -15.46 -9.77 -9.74
N LEU A 69 -14.88 -8.88 -8.94
CA LEU A 69 -13.45 -8.82 -8.74
C LEU A 69 -13.03 -9.88 -7.73
N LYS A 70 -12.16 -10.79 -8.14
CA LYS A 70 -11.47 -11.70 -7.23
C LYS A 70 -10.09 -11.12 -6.90
N VAL A 71 -9.79 -11.04 -5.61
CA VAL A 71 -8.48 -10.62 -5.09
C VAL A 71 -7.89 -11.77 -4.31
N ASP A 72 -6.79 -12.32 -4.79
CA ASP A 72 -6.10 -13.46 -4.19
C ASP A 72 -4.72 -13.03 -3.65
N LEU A 73 -4.41 -13.41 -2.41
CA LEU A 73 -3.06 -13.31 -1.86
C LEU A 73 -2.32 -14.61 -2.15
N ILE A 74 -1.53 -14.63 -3.21
CA ILE A 74 -0.85 -15.84 -3.68
C ILE A 74 0.47 -16.11 -2.96
N GLY A 75 1.07 -15.11 -2.32
CA GLY A 75 2.34 -15.27 -1.63
C GLY A 75 2.99 -13.96 -1.19
N PRO A 76 4.28 -14.00 -0.84
CA PRO A 76 5.10 -15.21 -0.66
C PRO A 76 4.66 -16.00 0.58
N ASP A 77 4.93 -17.30 0.66
CA ASP A 77 4.56 -18.13 1.82
C ASP A 77 5.14 -17.61 3.15
N SER A 78 6.32 -16.97 3.09
CA SER A 78 6.99 -16.32 4.21
C SER A 78 6.21 -15.15 4.82
N LEU A 79 5.24 -14.59 4.08
CA LEU A 79 4.31 -13.57 4.57
C LEU A 79 3.29 -14.18 5.53
N GLY A 80 2.80 -15.39 5.24
CA GLY A 80 1.77 -16.10 6.02
C GLY A 80 0.39 -15.46 5.97
N GLN A 81 0.26 -14.22 6.47
CA GLN A 81 -0.98 -13.45 6.48
C GLN A 81 -0.73 -11.94 6.45
N LEU A 82 -1.76 -11.19 6.10
CA LEU A 82 -1.87 -9.74 6.26
C LEU A 82 -2.89 -9.43 7.36
N ASP A 83 -2.56 -8.46 8.21
CA ASP A 83 -3.48 -7.97 9.25
C ASP A 83 -4.59 -7.11 8.63
N ALA A 84 -4.23 -6.35 7.59
CA ALA A 84 -5.17 -5.55 6.83
C ALA A 84 -4.77 -5.48 5.35
N LEU A 85 -5.79 -5.58 4.52
CA LEU A 85 -5.74 -5.32 3.09
C LEU A 85 -6.97 -4.49 2.72
N SER A 86 -6.80 -3.49 1.88
CA SER A 86 -7.88 -2.73 1.26
C SER A 86 -7.61 -2.56 -0.22
N VAL A 87 -8.69 -2.46 -0.99
CA VAL A 87 -8.64 -2.28 -2.43
C VAL A 87 -9.34 -0.98 -2.77
N ARG A 88 -8.66 -0.16 -3.57
CA ARG A 88 -9.18 1.10 -4.08
C ARG A 88 -9.20 1.08 -5.59
N VAL A 89 -10.29 1.52 -6.19
CA VAL A 89 -10.34 1.81 -7.63
C VAL A 89 -9.67 3.16 -7.90
N ASP A 90 -8.72 3.14 -8.83
CA ASP A 90 -7.98 4.33 -9.26
C ASP A 90 -8.57 4.92 -10.53
N ASN A 91 -8.27 6.20 -10.75
CA ASN A 91 -8.67 6.91 -11.95
C ASN A 91 -7.72 6.59 -13.13
N ASP A 92 -8.13 6.97 -14.33
CA ASP A 92 -7.28 7.00 -15.52
C ASP A 92 -6.10 8.00 -15.37
N ASP A 93 -5.31 8.19 -16.43
CA ASP A 93 -4.13 9.09 -16.39
C ASP A 93 -4.49 10.58 -16.58
N ALA A 94 -5.76 10.93 -16.82
CA ALA A 94 -6.15 12.29 -17.12
C ALA A 94 -6.25 13.14 -15.85
N GLU A 95 -5.80 14.39 -15.95
CA GLU A 95 -5.93 15.37 -14.88
C GLU A 95 -7.36 15.95 -14.92
N HIS A 96 -8.26 15.38 -14.12
CA HIS A 96 -9.69 15.76 -14.06
C HIS A 96 -9.92 17.07 -13.28
N ILE A 97 -9.33 18.15 -13.78
CA ILE A 97 -9.48 19.50 -13.21
C ILE A 97 -10.76 20.15 -13.72
N LEU A 98 -11.55 20.70 -12.80
CA LEU A 98 -12.70 21.54 -13.13
C LEU A 98 -12.23 22.90 -13.66
N LEU A 99 -12.09 23.01 -14.98
CA LEU A 99 -11.65 24.25 -15.64
C LEU A 99 -12.76 25.32 -15.72
N THR A 100 -14.03 24.93 -15.62
CA THR A 100 -15.16 25.88 -15.66
C THR A 100 -16.20 25.49 -14.61
N PRO A 101 -16.16 26.09 -13.41
CA PRO A 101 -17.14 25.85 -12.37
C PRO A 101 -18.49 26.48 -12.77
N GLY A 102 -19.32 25.71 -13.46
CA GLY A 102 -20.70 26.03 -13.81
C GLY A 102 -21.62 24.87 -13.47
N GLY A 103 -22.89 25.16 -13.15
CA GLY A 103 -23.89 24.12 -12.89
C GLY A 103 -23.93 23.55 -11.46
N GLY A 104 -23.30 24.20 -10.48
CA GLY A 104 -23.39 23.81 -9.07
C GLY A 104 -22.48 22.63 -8.66
N VAL A 105 -21.56 22.25 -9.52
CA VAL A 105 -20.61 21.14 -9.33
C VAL A 105 -19.29 21.68 -8.83
N THR A 106 -18.70 20.97 -7.88
CA THR A 106 -17.45 21.35 -7.21
C THR A 106 -16.29 20.47 -7.68
N GLN A 107 -15.05 20.88 -7.39
CA GLN A 107 -13.89 20.03 -7.61
C GLN A 107 -13.97 18.73 -6.77
N ALA A 108 -14.59 18.80 -5.58
CA ALA A 108 -14.80 17.62 -4.74
C ALA A 108 -15.70 16.57 -5.42
N ASP A 109 -16.68 17.00 -6.22
CA ASP A 109 -17.51 16.08 -7.01
C ASP A 109 -16.70 15.38 -8.10
N TYR A 110 -15.79 16.12 -8.76
CA TYR A 110 -14.86 15.58 -9.75
C TYR A 110 -13.86 14.57 -9.14
N ASP A 111 -13.31 14.90 -7.97
CA ASP A 111 -12.35 14.07 -7.25
C ASP A 111 -13.02 12.80 -6.70
N ALA A 112 -14.27 12.91 -6.25
CA ALA A 112 -15.06 11.77 -5.80
C ALA A 112 -15.41 10.83 -6.97
N HIS A 113 -15.60 11.37 -8.18
CA HIS A 113 -15.96 10.60 -9.37
C HIS A 113 -14.88 9.58 -9.79
N ILE A 114 -15.30 8.35 -10.06
CA ILE A 114 -14.39 7.28 -10.50
C ILE A 114 -14.25 7.36 -12.02
N TRP A 115 -13.10 7.84 -12.47
CA TRP A 115 -12.76 7.99 -13.88
C TRP A 115 -12.11 6.71 -14.41
N GLY A 116 -12.94 5.71 -14.67
CA GLY A 116 -12.51 4.40 -15.15
C GLY A 116 -13.70 3.53 -15.50
N PRO A 117 -13.50 2.32 -16.03
CA PRO A 117 -14.59 1.48 -16.54
C PRO A 117 -15.48 0.84 -15.46
N PHE A 118 -14.95 0.58 -14.27
CA PHE A 118 -15.64 -0.15 -13.19
C PHE A 118 -15.44 0.54 -11.85
N ARG A 119 -16.42 0.36 -10.95
CA ARG A 119 -16.34 0.69 -9.52
C ARG A 119 -16.85 -0.49 -8.69
N PHE A 120 -16.56 -0.51 -7.39
CA PHE A 120 -17.26 -1.42 -6.48
C PHE A 120 -18.75 -1.09 -6.45
N SER A 121 -19.60 -2.10 -6.37
CA SER A 121 -21.03 -1.89 -6.14
C SER A 121 -21.22 -1.27 -4.75
N PRO A 122 -21.74 -0.04 -4.63
CA PRO A 122 -21.76 0.67 -3.36
C PRO A 122 -22.55 -0.07 -2.26
N GLY A 123 -21.98 -0.12 -1.05
CA GLY A 123 -22.58 -0.80 0.11
C GLY A 123 -22.58 -2.34 0.05
N ILE A 124 -21.96 -2.95 -0.97
CA ILE A 124 -21.82 -4.40 -1.11
C ILE A 124 -20.36 -4.80 -0.82
N ASN A 125 -20.17 -5.91 -0.10
CA ASN A 125 -18.84 -6.40 0.28
C ASN A 125 -17.97 -5.36 1.03
N ASP A 126 -18.61 -4.58 1.90
CA ASP A 126 -17.98 -3.51 2.69
C ASP A 126 -17.37 -2.39 1.84
N SER A 127 -17.92 -2.12 0.64
CA SER A 127 -17.55 -0.97 -0.17
C SER A 127 -18.14 0.33 0.38
N ASP A 128 -17.45 1.44 0.12
CA ASP A 128 -17.94 2.78 0.45
C ASP A 128 -19.14 3.21 -0.43
N ALA A 129 -19.72 4.36 -0.09
CA ALA A 129 -20.92 4.88 -0.76
C ALA A 129 -20.65 5.28 -2.23
N GLU A 130 -19.40 5.60 -2.55
CA GLU A 130 -18.95 6.02 -3.87
C GLU A 130 -18.56 4.82 -4.76
N GLY A 131 -18.34 3.64 -4.17
CA GLY A 131 -17.82 2.45 -4.83
C GLY A 131 -16.31 2.52 -5.12
N ARG A 132 -15.58 3.40 -4.42
CA ARG A 132 -14.15 3.63 -4.64
C ARG A 132 -13.28 2.71 -3.79
N ASN A 133 -13.64 2.49 -2.53
CA ASN A 133 -12.80 1.76 -1.57
C ASN A 133 -13.57 0.60 -0.96
N THR A 134 -12.84 -0.47 -0.62
CA THR A 134 -13.29 -1.48 0.33
C THR A 134 -12.83 -1.11 1.74
N ALA A 135 -13.57 -1.55 2.77
CA ALA A 135 -13.04 -1.58 4.13
C ALA A 135 -11.75 -2.42 4.22
N GLU A 136 -10.94 -2.19 5.27
CA GLU A 136 -9.79 -3.05 5.57
C GLU A 136 -10.24 -4.43 6.03
N PHE A 137 -9.56 -5.48 5.57
CA PHE A 137 -9.81 -6.86 6.01
C PHE A 137 -8.53 -7.70 6.08
N PRO A 138 -8.46 -8.68 6.98
CA PRO A 138 -7.31 -9.59 7.04
C PRO A 138 -7.36 -10.58 5.87
N MET A 139 -6.20 -11.03 5.41
CA MET A 139 -6.11 -12.05 4.35
C MET A 139 -4.91 -12.98 4.56
N THR A 140 -5.17 -14.29 4.52
CA THR A 140 -4.13 -15.33 4.62
C THR A 140 -3.61 -15.69 3.23
N VAL A 141 -2.32 -16.02 3.12
CA VAL A 141 -1.73 -16.53 1.88
C VAL A 141 -2.47 -17.79 1.41
N GLY A 142 -2.71 -17.89 0.09
CA GLY A 142 -3.50 -18.95 -0.54
C GLY A 142 -5.02 -18.73 -0.47
N ARG A 143 -5.48 -17.60 0.07
CA ARG A 143 -6.91 -17.24 0.12
C ARG A 143 -7.19 -16.06 -0.81
N GLY A 144 -8.46 -15.94 -1.19
CA GLY A 144 -8.96 -14.78 -1.91
C GLY A 144 -10.34 -14.36 -1.43
N ARG A 145 -10.70 -13.14 -1.80
CA ARG A 145 -11.98 -12.51 -1.47
C ARG A 145 -12.63 -11.93 -2.73
N PRO A 146 -13.93 -12.23 -2.97
CA PRO A 146 -14.67 -11.61 -4.06
C PRO A 146 -15.25 -10.26 -3.64
N PHE A 147 -15.36 -9.34 -4.61
CA PHE A 147 -16.02 -8.05 -4.49
C PHE A 147 -16.95 -7.83 -5.68
N ALA A 148 -18.20 -7.45 -5.39
CA ALA A 148 -19.13 -7.01 -6.42
C ALA A 148 -18.65 -5.69 -7.05
N MET A 149 -18.62 -5.66 -8.37
CA MET A 149 -18.32 -4.47 -9.16
C MET A 149 -19.45 -4.20 -10.14
N GLU A 150 -19.55 -2.94 -10.54
CA GLU A 150 -20.46 -2.48 -11.58
C GLU A 150 -19.74 -1.50 -12.51
N ARG A 151 -20.17 -1.46 -13.77
CA ARG A 151 -19.73 -0.47 -14.74
C ARG A 151 -20.04 0.93 -14.22
N THR A 152 -19.05 1.81 -14.29
CA THR A 152 -19.22 3.22 -13.93
C THR A 152 -20.19 3.91 -14.87
N ARG A 153 -20.73 5.04 -14.41
CA ARG A 153 -21.65 5.88 -15.18
C ARG A 153 -21.06 7.28 -15.26
N PRO A 154 -21.39 8.06 -16.30
CA PRO A 154 -21.03 9.46 -16.33
C PRO A 154 -21.57 10.18 -15.08
N GLY A 155 -20.80 11.15 -14.58
CA GLY A 155 -21.24 11.99 -13.46
C GLY A 155 -22.53 12.74 -13.82
N HIS A 156 -23.35 13.06 -12.82
CA HIS A 156 -24.65 13.70 -13.03
C HIS A 156 -24.56 15.08 -13.74
N TRP A 157 -23.38 15.70 -13.72
CA TRP A 157 -23.06 16.96 -14.40
C TRP A 157 -22.67 16.82 -15.86
N MET A 158 -22.43 15.61 -16.35
CA MET A 158 -22.04 15.33 -17.73
C MET A 158 -23.29 15.13 -18.61
N THR A 159 -24.17 16.14 -18.67
CA THR A 159 -25.51 16.04 -19.29
C THR A 159 -25.50 15.67 -20.78
N GLY A 160 -24.37 15.85 -21.47
CA GLY A 160 -24.18 15.46 -22.87
C GLY A 160 -23.59 14.06 -23.08
N LYS A 161 -23.35 13.30 -22.01
CA LYS A 161 -22.67 11.99 -22.05
C LYS A 161 -23.62 10.89 -21.64
N THR A 162 -23.93 9.98 -22.56
CA THR A 162 -24.78 8.82 -22.26
C THR A 162 -23.97 7.71 -21.57
N TYR A 163 -24.67 6.69 -21.07
CA TYR A 163 -24.02 5.49 -20.54
C TYR A 163 -23.18 4.79 -21.61
N ASP A 164 -23.72 4.62 -22.82
CA ASP A 164 -23.02 3.93 -23.91
C ASP A 164 -21.79 4.71 -24.37
N ASP A 165 -21.88 6.04 -24.46
CA ASP A 165 -20.72 6.89 -24.78
C ASP A 165 -19.62 6.74 -23.73
N TRP A 166 -19.99 6.79 -22.45
CA TRP A 166 -19.04 6.59 -21.35
C TRP A 166 -18.36 5.23 -21.41
N GLN A 167 -19.12 4.17 -21.63
CA GLN A 167 -18.54 2.84 -21.74
C GLN A 167 -17.67 2.67 -22.98
N ASN A 168 -18.01 3.35 -24.07
CA ASN A 168 -17.20 3.35 -25.27
C ASN A 168 -15.84 4.03 -25.06
N ASP A 169 -15.81 5.15 -24.33
CA ASP A 169 -14.56 5.86 -24.00
C ASP A 169 -13.57 4.97 -23.23
N TYR A 170 -14.06 4.14 -22.31
CA TYR A 170 -13.23 3.24 -21.50
C TYR A 170 -13.13 1.81 -22.04
N ARG A 171 -13.67 1.50 -23.23
CA ARG A 171 -13.77 0.13 -23.77
C ARG A 171 -12.44 -0.63 -23.74
N ASN A 172 -11.34 0.07 -24.03
CA ASN A 172 -9.99 -0.52 -24.09
C ASN A 172 -9.10 -0.12 -22.90
N GLU A 173 -9.65 0.61 -21.94
CA GLU A 173 -8.92 1.05 -20.76
C GLU A 173 -8.99 0.00 -19.65
N PRO A 174 -7.88 -0.30 -18.95
CA PRO A 174 -7.88 -1.30 -17.89
C PRO A 174 -8.63 -0.78 -16.65
N VAL A 175 -9.13 -1.71 -15.83
CA VAL A 175 -9.53 -1.34 -14.47
C VAL A 175 -8.25 -1.18 -13.64
N ARG A 176 -8.09 -0.03 -13.01
CA ARG A 176 -6.91 0.32 -12.22
C ARG A 176 -7.24 0.16 -10.74
N LEU A 177 -6.41 -0.60 -10.05
CA LEU A 177 -6.56 -0.88 -8.63
C LEU A 177 -5.30 -0.49 -7.88
N VAL A 178 -5.51 0.08 -6.69
CA VAL A 178 -4.47 0.28 -5.69
C VAL A 178 -4.81 -0.59 -4.49
N ILE A 179 -3.94 -1.54 -4.19
CA ILE A 179 -4.06 -2.42 -3.03
C ILE A 179 -3.10 -1.92 -1.95
N THR A 180 -3.65 -1.66 -0.77
CA THR A 180 -2.86 -1.31 0.41
C THR A 180 -2.84 -2.50 1.35
N CYS A 181 -1.65 -2.95 1.73
CA CYS A 181 -1.43 -4.12 2.60
C CYS A 181 -0.67 -3.69 3.86
N ARG A 182 -0.99 -4.30 5.00
CA ARG A 182 -0.30 -4.06 6.28
C ARG A 182 -0.09 -5.35 7.07
N LEU A 183 1.09 -5.49 7.66
CA LEU A 183 1.47 -6.54 8.60
C LEU A 183 2.32 -5.95 9.71
N GLY A 184 1.76 -5.82 10.92
CA GLY A 184 2.40 -5.08 12.02
C GLY A 184 2.70 -3.63 11.61
N GLU A 185 3.98 -3.26 11.66
CA GLU A 185 4.49 -1.93 11.24
C GLU A 185 4.83 -1.86 9.74
N ASP A 186 4.85 -3.00 9.05
CA ASP A 186 5.19 -3.07 7.64
C ASP A 186 3.96 -2.77 6.78
N ALA A 187 4.13 -1.94 5.74
CA ALA A 187 3.05 -1.58 4.82
C ALA A 187 3.54 -1.58 3.36
N TRP A 188 2.66 -1.98 2.45
CA TRP A 188 2.92 -2.00 1.01
C TRP A 188 1.75 -1.39 0.24
N VAL A 189 2.07 -0.64 -0.81
CA VAL A 189 1.10 -0.13 -1.78
C VAL A 189 1.42 -0.76 -3.13
N LEU A 190 0.44 -1.43 -3.73
CA LEU A 190 0.58 -2.18 -4.97
C LEU A 190 -0.41 -1.65 -6.01
N SER A 191 0.09 -1.23 -7.17
CA SER A 191 -0.77 -0.92 -8.32
C SER A 191 -1.03 -2.19 -9.14
N ARG A 192 -2.27 -2.36 -9.59
CA ARG A 192 -2.68 -3.42 -10.52
C ARG A 192 -3.51 -2.83 -11.66
N ARG A 193 -3.29 -3.37 -12.85
CA ARG A 193 -4.10 -3.09 -14.04
C ARG A 193 -4.70 -4.41 -14.49
N ILE A 194 -6.01 -4.52 -14.47
CA ILE A 194 -6.71 -5.73 -14.92
C ILE A 194 -7.46 -5.42 -16.22
N PRO A 195 -7.51 -6.36 -17.17
CA PRO A 195 -8.21 -6.15 -18.43
C PRO A 195 -9.68 -5.76 -18.19
N ASN A 196 -10.15 -4.75 -18.93
CA ASN A 196 -11.57 -4.45 -19.02
C ASN A 196 -12.21 -5.44 -20.00
N PRO A 197 -13.14 -6.28 -19.55
CA PRO A 197 -13.81 -7.23 -20.41
C PRO A 197 -14.75 -6.53 -21.40
N PRO A 198 -14.95 -7.14 -22.58
CA PRO A 198 -15.85 -6.59 -23.57
C PRO A 198 -17.28 -6.47 -23.02
N GLN A 199 -18.04 -5.55 -23.61
CA GLN A 199 -19.49 -5.44 -23.40
C GLN A 199 -20.24 -6.58 -24.08
#